data_AF-A0A954VEF7-F1
#
_entry.id   AF-A0A954VEF7-F1
#
_cell.length_a   1.000
_cell.length_b   1.000
_cell.length_c   1.000
_cell.angle_alpha   90.00
_cell.angle_beta   90.00
_cell.angle_gamma   90.00
#
_symmetry.space_group_name_H-M   'P 1'
#
loop_
_entity.id
_entity.type
_entity.pdbx_description
1 polymer ?
#
loop_
_entity_poly.entity_id
_entity_poly.type
_entity_poly.pdbx_seq_one_letter_code
_entity_poly.pdbx_strand_id
1 'polypeptide(L)'
;SDGGNLKALSRRGIDFRLDNRVPSQFQAGNELYSNNPYDRGHMARRADLTWGPVSEARRANKDSFFFTNITPQNETFNQSGMGGVWGKLENAIMEDVEVEDLRVSVLAGPVFKDDDVEYRSVQIPRNFWKLIAFRDTADDRFKVAAYILGQSVIEALDLNEFRLYHVSLNTLSHETGLSFDELTEFDTFDNTRETLGGRGVREIRRREDIL
;
A
#
# COMPACT_ATOMS: atom_id res chain seq x y z
N SER A 1 -4.56 12.72 3.56
CA SER A 1 -4.47 13.75 2.52
C SER A 1 -5.81 14.45 2.45
N ASP A 2 -5.86 15.75 2.20
CA ASP A 2 -7.10 16.50 1.95
C ASP A 2 -7.47 16.56 0.46
N GLY A 3 -6.64 15.99 -0.43
CA GLY A 3 -6.88 15.83 -1.87
C GLY A 3 -6.87 17.13 -2.68
N GLY A 4 -7.44 18.21 -2.15
CA GLY A 4 -7.67 19.47 -2.85
C GLY A 4 -6.42 20.33 -3.10
N ASN A 5 -5.29 20.03 -2.45
CA ASN A 5 -4.08 20.85 -2.51
C ASN A 5 -2.83 20.13 -3.04
N LEU A 6 -3.01 19.10 -3.87
CA LEU A 6 -1.90 18.38 -4.49
C LEU A 6 -1.00 19.30 -5.34
N LYS A 7 0.31 19.07 -5.27
CA LYS A 7 1.36 19.79 -5.98
C LYS A 7 2.07 18.83 -6.92
N ALA A 8 2.04 19.12 -8.22
CA ALA A 8 2.81 18.40 -9.22
C ALA A 8 4.31 18.72 -9.07
N LEU A 9 5.01 17.98 -8.21
CA LEU A 9 6.44 18.11 -7.98
C LEU A 9 7.22 17.02 -8.68
N SER A 10 8.32 17.39 -9.33
CA SER A 10 9.23 16.46 -9.99
C SER A 10 9.92 15.55 -8.98
N ARG A 11 10.15 14.29 -9.39
CA ARG A 11 11.01 13.33 -8.67
C ARG A 11 12.47 13.37 -9.12
N ARG A 12 12.79 14.09 -10.19
CA ARG A 12 14.13 14.11 -10.81
C ARG A 12 15.15 14.69 -9.81
N GLY A 13 16.25 13.96 -9.60
CA GLY A 13 17.34 14.38 -8.72
C GLY A 13 17.05 14.19 -7.23
N ILE A 14 16.08 13.34 -6.87
CA ILE A 14 15.86 12.89 -5.49
C ILE A 14 16.35 11.44 -5.39
N ASP A 15 17.40 11.25 -4.61
CA ASP A 15 17.98 9.93 -4.39
C ASP A 15 17.33 9.22 -3.20
N PHE A 16 17.23 7.90 -3.30
CA PHE A 16 16.89 7.05 -2.16
C PHE A 16 18.02 7.06 -1.15
N ARG A 17 17.69 7.23 0.13
CA ARG A 17 18.68 7.41 1.19
C ARG A 17 18.21 6.85 2.52
N LEU A 18 19.16 6.57 3.41
CA LEU A 18 18.85 6.16 4.77
C LEU A 18 18.21 7.31 5.54
N ASP A 19 17.28 6.96 6.41
CA ASP A 19 16.67 7.86 7.39
C ASP A 19 17.62 8.02 8.58
N ASN A 20 18.02 9.25 8.88
CA ASN A 20 18.93 9.54 9.99
C ASN A 20 18.28 9.44 11.38
N ARG A 21 16.95 9.28 11.44
CA ARG A 21 16.20 9.08 12.68
C ARG A 21 16.21 7.62 13.14
N VAL A 22 16.58 6.69 12.25
CA VAL A 22 16.61 5.25 12.51
C VAL A 22 18.06 4.76 12.33
N PRO A 23 18.60 3.92 13.23
CA PRO A 23 19.91 3.33 13.03
C PRO A 23 20.01 2.57 11.70
N SER A 24 21.13 2.70 10.99
CA SER A 24 21.30 2.12 9.64
C SER A 24 21.15 0.60 9.60
N GLN A 25 21.51 -0.10 10.69
CA GLN A 25 21.37 -1.56 10.81
C GLN A 25 19.91 -2.04 10.76
N PHE A 26 18.93 -1.15 10.96
CA PHE A 26 17.50 -1.48 10.88
C PHE A 26 16.87 -1.04 9.55
N GLN A 27 17.68 -0.72 8.54
CA GLN A 27 17.23 -0.23 7.25
C GLN A 27 17.89 -1.01 6.11
N ALA A 28 17.09 -1.38 5.10
CA ALA A 28 17.59 -1.99 3.89
C ALA A 28 17.96 -0.90 2.87
N GLY A 29 19.26 -0.65 2.69
CA GLY A 29 19.80 0.36 1.77
C GLY A 29 19.79 -0.09 0.30
N ASN A 30 20.47 0.69 -0.55
CA ASN A 30 20.61 0.42 -1.99
C ASN A 30 21.26 -0.95 -2.28
N GLU A 31 22.06 -1.45 -1.33
CA GLU A 31 22.70 -2.74 -1.37
C GLU A 31 21.69 -3.87 -1.54
N LEU A 32 20.46 -3.74 -1.01
CA LEU A 32 19.42 -4.75 -1.22
C LEU A 32 18.96 -4.82 -2.69
N TYR A 33 18.95 -3.69 -3.40
CA TYR A 33 18.32 -3.53 -4.73
C TYR A 33 19.31 -3.66 -5.91
N SER A 34 20.58 -3.91 -5.63
CA SER A 34 21.61 -4.01 -6.67
C SER A 34 21.60 -5.38 -7.35
N ASN A 35 21.52 -5.41 -8.69
CA ASN A 35 21.61 -6.62 -9.53
C ASN A 35 20.57 -7.70 -9.17
N ASN A 36 19.30 -7.32 -9.03
CA ASN A 36 18.19 -8.23 -8.76
C ASN A 36 16.87 -7.62 -9.27
N PRO A 37 15.75 -8.38 -9.32
CA PRO A 37 14.49 -7.91 -9.89
C PRO A 37 13.61 -7.10 -8.91
N TYR A 38 14.14 -6.69 -7.75
CA TYR A 38 13.38 -5.88 -6.79
C TYR A 38 13.54 -4.39 -7.06
N ASP A 39 12.41 -3.72 -7.16
CA ASP A 39 12.27 -2.28 -7.15
C ASP A 39 12.12 -1.71 -5.74
N ARG A 40 12.46 -0.43 -5.61
CA ARG A 40 12.23 0.40 -4.42
C ARG A 40 10.76 0.85 -4.35
N GLY A 41 9.91 -0.07 -3.91
CA GLY A 41 8.47 0.15 -3.77
C GLY A 41 8.14 1.07 -2.60
N HIS A 42 7.35 2.11 -2.85
CA HIS A 42 6.92 3.05 -1.80
C HIS A 42 5.72 2.47 -1.03
N MET A 43 5.77 2.47 0.30
CA MET A 43 4.61 2.15 1.13
C MET A 43 3.62 3.32 1.18
N ALA A 44 4.09 4.48 1.62
CA ALA A 44 3.37 5.74 1.43
C ALA A 44 3.74 6.32 0.06
N ARG A 45 2.78 6.28 -0.87
CA ARG A 45 2.96 6.68 -2.26
C ARG A 45 3.34 8.17 -2.35
N ARG A 46 4.46 8.45 -3.01
CA ARG A 46 5.00 9.82 -3.19
C ARG A 46 3.95 10.84 -3.66
N ALA A 47 3.15 10.48 -4.66
CA ALA A 47 2.17 11.40 -5.26
C ALA A 47 1.12 11.88 -4.24
N ASP A 48 0.80 11.05 -3.25
CA ASP A 48 -0.27 11.29 -2.28
C ASP A 48 0.23 12.10 -1.08
N LEU A 49 1.56 12.27 -0.98
CA LEU A 49 2.24 13.03 0.07
C LEU A 49 2.51 14.48 -0.33
N THR A 50 2.46 14.81 -1.62
CA THR A 50 2.81 16.14 -2.13
C THR A 50 1.60 17.07 -2.16
N TRP A 51 1.04 17.44 -1.01
CA TRP A 51 -0.08 18.37 -0.88
C TRP A 51 0.22 19.51 0.12
N GLY A 52 -0.68 20.51 0.20
CA GLY A 52 -0.55 21.64 1.12
C GLY A 52 0.44 22.72 0.66
N PRO A 53 1.03 23.49 1.59
CA PRO A 53 2.02 24.53 1.26
C PRO A 53 3.19 23.97 0.46
N VAL A 54 3.67 24.72 -0.55
CA VAL A 54 4.72 24.24 -1.48
C VAL A 54 6.00 23.82 -0.76
N SER A 55 6.37 24.49 0.34
CA SER A 55 7.51 24.13 1.18
C SER A 55 7.35 22.75 1.82
N GLU A 56 6.17 22.45 2.35
CA GLU A 56 5.85 21.18 2.97
C GLU A 56 5.75 20.06 1.94
N ALA A 57 5.06 20.30 0.83
CA ALA A 57 4.98 19.35 -0.28
C ALA A 57 6.37 18.99 -0.82
N ARG A 58 7.30 19.97 -0.92
CA ARG A 58 8.70 19.71 -1.32
C ARG A 58 9.47 18.89 -0.30
N ARG A 59 9.21 19.10 1.01
CA ARG A 59 9.81 18.29 2.08
C ARG A 59 9.27 16.87 2.03
N ALA A 60 7.95 16.68 2.00
CA ALA A 60 7.30 15.38 1.88
C ALA A 60 7.76 14.60 0.64
N ASN A 61 7.94 15.28 -0.51
CA ASN A 61 8.47 14.67 -1.73
C ASN A 61 9.90 14.14 -1.57
N LYS A 62 10.74 14.75 -0.71
CA LYS A 62 12.09 14.27 -0.42
C LYS A 62 12.06 13.18 0.64
N ASP A 63 11.22 13.33 1.64
CA ASP A 63 11.11 12.39 2.77
C ASP A 63 10.51 11.06 2.32
N SER A 64 9.68 11.03 1.27
CA SER A 64 9.14 9.78 0.72
C SER A 64 10.20 8.82 0.18
N PHE A 65 11.43 9.31 -0.07
CA PHE A 65 12.56 8.53 -0.60
C PHE A 65 13.46 7.96 0.51
N PHE A 66 13.10 8.11 1.79
CA PHE A 66 13.78 7.41 2.87
C PHE A 66 13.50 5.91 2.83
N PHE A 67 14.51 5.07 3.02
CA PHE A 67 14.35 3.61 3.02
C PHE A 67 13.38 3.08 4.09
N THR A 68 13.10 3.85 5.13
CA THR A 68 12.03 3.57 6.11
C THR A 68 10.63 3.56 5.50
N ASN A 69 10.44 4.11 4.30
CA ASN A 69 9.20 4.09 3.52
C ASN A 69 9.26 3.10 2.34
N ILE A 70 10.36 2.35 2.18
CA ILE A 70 10.63 1.55 0.98
C ILE A 70 10.70 0.06 1.32
N THR A 71 10.05 -0.75 0.48
CA THR A 71 10.07 -2.21 0.57
C THR A 71 10.48 -2.83 -0.75
N PRO A 72 11.18 -3.99 -0.77
CA PRO A 72 11.45 -4.73 -1.99
C PRO A 72 10.14 -5.23 -2.62
N GLN A 73 9.81 -4.66 -3.77
CA GLN A 73 8.66 -5.05 -4.57
C GLN A 73 9.16 -5.53 -5.92
N ASN A 74 8.67 -6.66 -6.41
CA ASN A 74 8.99 -7.14 -7.75
C ASN A 74 8.63 -6.05 -8.78
N GLU A 75 9.46 -5.85 -9.80
CA GLU A 75 9.25 -4.83 -10.83
C GLU A 75 7.84 -4.87 -11.45
N THR A 76 7.26 -6.07 -11.58
CA THR A 76 5.90 -6.26 -12.11
C THR A 76 4.82 -5.74 -11.15
N PHE A 77 5.09 -5.73 -9.83
CA PHE A 77 4.18 -5.23 -8.78
C PHE A 77 4.18 -3.70 -8.67
N ASN A 78 5.36 -3.07 -8.76
CA ASN A 78 5.58 -1.65 -8.48
C ASN A 78 5.26 -0.71 -9.68
N GLN A 79 5.21 -1.23 -10.91
CA GLN A 79 5.03 -0.42 -12.12
C GLN A 79 3.56 -0.07 -12.43
N SER A 80 3.00 0.81 -11.60
CA SER A 80 1.73 1.53 -11.83
C SER A 80 1.65 2.26 -13.18
N GLY A 81 2.77 2.52 -13.87
CA GLY A 81 2.83 3.12 -15.20
C GLY A 81 2.32 2.25 -16.36
N MET A 82 2.08 0.95 -16.14
CA MET A 82 1.49 0.02 -17.12
C MET A 82 0.16 -0.59 -16.65
N GLY A 83 -0.52 0.04 -15.68
CA GLY A 83 -1.77 -0.48 -15.15
C GLY A 83 -1.61 -1.54 -14.05
N GLY A 84 -0.56 -1.42 -13.22
CA GLY A 84 -0.38 -2.21 -12.01
C GLY A 84 -1.53 -2.02 -11.01
N VAL A 85 -1.93 -3.11 -10.34
CA VAL A 85 -3.10 -3.17 -9.45
C VAL A 85 -2.99 -2.21 -8.26
N TRP A 86 -1.78 -1.94 -7.76
CA TRP A 86 -1.56 -0.97 -6.66
C TRP A 86 -2.05 0.44 -7.01
N GLY A 87 -1.71 0.92 -8.21
CA GLY A 87 -2.17 2.21 -8.72
C GLY A 87 -3.66 2.19 -9.09
N LYS A 88 -4.18 1.05 -9.60
CA LYS A 88 -5.60 0.89 -9.93
C LYS A 88 -6.52 0.86 -8.71
N LEU A 89 -6.10 0.20 -7.62
CA LEU A 89 -6.83 0.18 -6.35
C LEU A 89 -6.92 1.60 -5.76
N GLU A 90 -5.79 2.30 -5.69
CA GLU A 90 -5.75 3.67 -5.19
C GLU A 90 -6.55 4.62 -6.07
N ASN A 91 -6.43 4.52 -7.40
CA ASN A 91 -7.21 5.36 -8.32
C ASN A 91 -8.71 5.03 -8.25
N ALA A 92 -9.10 3.76 -8.12
CA ALA A 92 -10.51 3.40 -7.98
C ALA A 92 -11.14 4.04 -6.74
N ILE A 93 -10.42 3.99 -5.62
CA ILE A 93 -10.86 4.61 -4.37
C ILE A 93 -10.89 6.14 -4.45
N MET A 94 -9.97 6.75 -5.20
CA MET A 94 -9.94 8.19 -5.41
C MET A 94 -10.98 8.68 -6.44
N GLU A 95 -11.43 7.81 -7.36
CA GLU A 95 -12.42 8.12 -8.40
C GLU A 95 -13.86 7.85 -7.94
N ASP A 96 -14.09 6.87 -7.06
CA ASP A 96 -15.43 6.51 -6.56
C ASP A 96 -15.93 7.46 -5.46
N VAL A 97 -15.06 8.31 -4.92
CA VAL A 97 -15.45 9.32 -3.94
C VAL A 97 -15.26 10.68 -4.59
N GLU A 98 -16.36 11.44 -4.73
CA GLU A 98 -16.34 12.75 -5.37
C GLU A 98 -15.22 13.63 -4.79
N VAL A 99 -14.37 14.15 -5.67
CA VAL A 99 -13.03 14.71 -5.38
C VAL A 99 -13.08 16.01 -4.55
N GLU A 100 -14.26 16.56 -4.28
CA GLU A 100 -14.42 17.73 -3.43
C GLU A 100 -14.33 17.31 -1.94
N ASP A 101 -13.26 17.77 -1.26
CA ASP A 101 -12.98 17.56 0.18
C ASP A 101 -12.64 16.12 0.64
N LEU A 102 -12.05 15.31 -0.23
CA LEU A 102 -11.66 13.95 0.10
C LEU A 102 -10.56 13.87 1.18
N ARG A 103 -10.98 13.63 2.42
CA ARG A 103 -10.09 13.29 3.54
C ARG A 103 -9.90 11.80 3.64
N VAL A 104 -8.75 11.32 3.17
CA VAL A 104 -8.36 9.90 3.27
C VAL A 104 -7.13 9.75 4.15
N SER A 105 -7.16 8.73 5.00
CA SER A 105 -5.99 8.20 5.69
C SER A 105 -5.70 6.80 5.15
N VAL A 106 -4.46 6.59 4.70
CA VAL A 106 -4.00 5.29 4.22
C VAL A 106 -2.91 4.80 5.17
N LEU A 107 -3.09 3.60 5.69
CA LEU A 107 -2.06 2.84 6.39
C LEU A 107 -1.65 1.68 5.47
N ALA A 108 -0.37 1.35 5.48
CA ALA A 108 0.14 0.27 4.65
C ALA A 108 1.39 -0.35 5.28
N GLY A 109 1.62 -1.62 4.99
CA GLY A 109 2.82 -2.31 5.44
C GLY A 109 3.06 -3.62 4.67
N PRO A 110 4.24 -4.21 4.84
CA PRO A 110 4.45 -5.62 4.49
C PRO A 110 3.68 -6.53 5.45
N VAL A 111 3.36 -7.73 4.98
CA VAL A 111 2.96 -8.87 5.80
C VAL A 111 4.13 -9.84 5.78
N PHE A 112 4.73 -10.08 6.95
CA PHE A 112 5.82 -11.04 7.11
C PHE A 112 5.30 -12.39 7.59
N LYS A 113 5.80 -13.45 6.97
CA LYS A 113 5.54 -14.85 7.38
C LYS A 113 6.85 -15.55 7.67
N ASP A 114 6.82 -16.53 8.58
CA ASP A 114 8.01 -17.28 9.00
C ASP A 114 8.74 -17.97 7.84
N ASP A 115 8.04 -18.25 6.74
CA ASP A 115 8.58 -18.88 5.56
C ASP A 115 9.03 -17.89 4.47
N ASP A 116 8.91 -16.57 4.68
CA ASP A 116 9.40 -15.57 3.72
C ASP A 116 10.90 -15.70 3.47
N VAL A 117 11.29 -15.53 2.21
CA VAL A 117 12.68 -15.71 1.78
C VAL A 117 13.55 -14.61 2.37
N GLU A 118 14.63 -14.99 3.04
CA GLU A 118 15.70 -14.06 3.39
C GLU A 118 16.61 -13.84 2.18
N TYR A 119 16.81 -12.58 1.80
CA TYR A 119 17.73 -12.18 0.75
C TYR A 119 18.61 -11.03 1.25
N ARG A 120 19.94 -11.23 1.22
CA ARG A 120 20.93 -10.26 1.73
C ARG A 120 20.61 -9.80 3.16
N SER A 121 20.25 -10.74 4.03
CA SER A 121 19.89 -10.50 5.44
C SER A 121 18.65 -9.62 5.64
N VAL A 122 17.78 -9.55 4.64
CA VAL A 122 16.47 -8.89 4.71
C VAL A 122 15.41 -9.91 4.32
N GLN A 123 14.39 -10.06 5.17
CA GLN A 123 13.22 -10.87 4.86
C GLN A 123 12.40 -10.18 3.75
N ILE A 124 12.12 -10.89 2.67
CA ILE A 124 11.39 -10.35 1.53
C ILE A 124 9.90 -10.70 1.69
N PRO A 125 9.03 -9.69 1.92
CA PRO A 125 7.62 -9.96 2.16
C PRO A 125 6.93 -10.43 0.88
N ARG A 126 6.18 -11.52 0.95
CA ARG A 126 5.34 -11.98 -0.17
C ARG A 126 4.04 -11.23 -0.32
N ASN A 127 3.55 -10.63 0.77
CA ASN A 127 2.29 -9.92 0.77
C ASN A 127 2.47 -8.52 1.38
N PHE A 128 1.60 -7.62 0.97
CA PHE A 128 1.46 -6.28 1.53
C PHE A 128 0.02 -6.07 1.93
N TRP A 129 -0.20 -5.13 2.82
CA TRP A 129 -1.54 -4.72 3.21
C TRP A 129 -1.73 -3.22 3.06
N LYS A 130 -3.00 -2.84 2.89
CA LYS A 130 -3.48 -1.48 2.98
C LYS A 130 -4.75 -1.41 3.80
N LEU A 131 -4.86 -0.37 4.59
CA LEU A 131 -6.10 0.04 5.23
C LEU A 131 -6.38 1.46 4.79
N ILE A 132 -7.60 1.70 4.32
CA ILE A 132 -8.02 2.97 3.77
C ILE A 132 -9.23 3.43 4.55
N ALA A 133 -9.04 4.52 5.27
CA ALA A 133 -10.06 5.17 6.07
C ALA A 133 -10.50 6.46 5.39
N PHE A 134 -11.80 6.61 5.16
CA PHE A 134 -12.38 7.73 4.45
C PHE A 134 -13.77 8.05 4.97
N ARG A 135 -14.27 9.24 4.63
CA ARG A 135 -15.67 9.61 4.85
C ARG A 135 -16.40 9.51 3.52
N ASP A 136 -17.45 8.71 3.46
CA ASP A 136 -18.30 8.61 2.28
C ASP A 136 -19.21 9.83 2.21
N THR A 137 -19.17 10.56 1.10
CA THR A 137 -19.97 11.78 0.91
C THR A 137 -21.44 11.49 0.64
N ALA A 138 -21.79 10.28 0.19
CA ALA A 138 -23.16 9.89 -0.12
C ALA A 138 -24.00 9.67 1.15
N ASP A 139 -23.40 9.13 2.22
CA ASP A 139 -24.08 8.85 3.48
C ASP A 139 -23.46 9.54 4.71
N ASP A 140 -22.41 10.34 4.51
CA ASP A 140 -21.68 11.12 5.52
C ASP A 140 -21.01 10.29 6.63
N ARG A 141 -20.87 8.96 6.43
CA ARG A 141 -20.29 8.04 7.41
C ARG A 141 -18.81 7.82 7.20
N PHE A 142 -18.11 7.58 8.31
CA PHE A 142 -16.74 7.10 8.30
C PHE A 142 -16.72 5.61 7.95
N LYS A 143 -15.82 5.24 7.04
CA LYS A 143 -15.68 3.88 6.49
C LYS A 143 -14.21 3.49 6.42
N VAL A 144 -13.97 2.19 6.58
CA VAL A 144 -12.64 1.59 6.52
C VAL A 144 -12.68 0.37 5.62
N ALA A 145 -11.80 0.32 4.63
CA ALA A 145 -11.60 -0.83 3.77
C ALA A 145 -10.17 -1.37 3.90
N ALA A 146 -10.02 -2.68 4.02
CA ALA A 146 -8.72 -3.34 4.18
C ALA A 146 -8.43 -4.31 3.05
N TYR A 147 -7.19 -4.30 2.58
CA TYR A 147 -6.76 -5.11 1.44
C TYR A 147 -5.44 -5.82 1.72
N ILE A 148 -5.30 -7.04 1.19
CA ILE A 148 -4.04 -7.76 1.10
C ILE A 148 -3.70 -7.98 -0.37
N LEU A 149 -2.45 -7.71 -0.73
CA LEU A 149 -1.91 -7.82 -2.07
C LEU A 149 -0.70 -8.74 -2.08
N GLY A 150 -0.78 -9.80 -2.87
CA GLY A 150 0.34 -10.73 -3.05
C GLY A 150 1.26 -10.33 -4.21
N GLN A 151 2.57 -10.44 -4.00
CA GLN A 151 3.57 -10.49 -5.06
C GLN A 151 4.09 -11.92 -5.22
N SER A 152 4.28 -12.38 -6.46
CA SER A 152 4.99 -13.64 -6.70
C SER A 152 6.49 -13.42 -6.52
N VAL A 153 7.12 -14.27 -5.71
CA VAL A 153 8.55 -14.23 -5.41
C VAL A 153 9.35 -15.26 -6.24
N ILE A 154 8.67 -16.08 -7.06
CA ILE A 154 9.33 -17.16 -7.82
C ILE A 154 9.36 -16.86 -9.33
N GLU A 155 10.56 -17.05 -9.87
CA GLU A 155 11.01 -16.98 -11.26
C GLU A 155 9.95 -17.17 -12.36
N ALA A 156 9.79 -16.14 -13.18
CA ALA A 156 9.61 -16.17 -14.65
C ALA A 156 8.52 -17.04 -15.30
N LEU A 157 7.63 -17.72 -14.58
CA LEU A 157 6.68 -18.66 -15.20
C LEU A 157 5.20 -18.42 -14.91
N ASP A 158 4.84 -17.41 -14.12
CA ASP A 158 3.44 -16.97 -14.07
C ASP A 158 3.36 -15.44 -14.02
N LEU A 159 3.40 -14.84 -15.21
CA LEU A 159 3.37 -13.40 -15.45
C LEU A 159 2.02 -12.73 -15.11
N ASN A 160 1.02 -13.46 -14.60
CA ASN A 160 -0.37 -13.11 -14.89
C ASN A 160 -1.40 -13.01 -13.75
N GLU A 161 -1.07 -13.14 -12.46
CA GLU A 161 -2.11 -12.82 -11.46
C GLU A 161 -1.58 -12.24 -10.15
N PHE A 162 -1.53 -10.90 -10.09
CA PHE A 162 -1.59 -10.22 -8.81
C PHE A 162 -2.92 -10.54 -8.15
N ARG A 163 -2.86 -11.14 -6.96
CA ARG A 163 -4.05 -11.43 -6.18
C ARG A 163 -4.30 -10.30 -5.21
N LEU A 164 -5.39 -9.58 -5.44
CA LEU A 164 -5.91 -8.55 -4.56
C LEU A 164 -7.07 -9.15 -3.77
N TYR A 165 -7.04 -8.99 -2.46
CA TYR A 165 -8.09 -9.44 -1.57
C TYR A 165 -8.63 -8.27 -0.78
N HIS A 166 -9.95 -8.08 -0.77
CA HIS A 166 -10.63 -7.34 0.29
C HIS A 166 -10.70 -8.28 1.50
N VAL A 167 -10.32 -7.81 2.68
CA VAL A 167 -10.31 -8.60 3.90
C VAL A 167 -10.98 -7.85 5.03
N SER A 168 -11.58 -8.58 5.96
CA SER A 168 -12.08 -7.99 7.21
C SER A 168 -10.91 -7.47 8.06
N LEU A 169 -11.18 -6.50 8.93
CA LEU A 169 -10.18 -6.00 9.88
C LEU A 169 -9.69 -7.08 10.84
N ASN A 170 -10.54 -8.04 11.23
CA ASN A 170 -10.12 -9.17 12.04
C ASN A 170 -9.07 -10.05 11.30
N THR A 171 -9.29 -10.28 10.00
CA THR A 171 -8.34 -11.01 9.17
C THR A 171 -7.04 -10.24 8.99
N LEU A 172 -7.13 -8.92 8.76
CA LEU A 172 -5.95 -8.08 8.66
C LEU A 172 -5.15 -8.08 9.98
N SER A 173 -5.82 -7.99 11.13
CA SER A 173 -5.18 -8.09 12.45
C SER A 173 -4.46 -9.43 12.62
N HIS A 174 -5.10 -10.53 12.23
CA HIS A 174 -4.49 -11.87 12.31
C HIS A 174 -3.25 -12.00 11.41
N GLU A 175 -3.31 -11.54 10.16
CA GLU A 175 -2.19 -11.67 9.21
C GLU A 175 -1.02 -10.75 9.56
N THR A 176 -1.28 -9.59 10.18
CA THR A 176 -0.23 -8.58 10.46
C THR A 176 0.28 -8.60 11.89
N GLY A 177 -0.47 -9.17 12.83
CA GLY A 177 -0.22 -9.06 14.27
C GLY A 177 -0.49 -7.66 14.85
N LEU A 178 -1.07 -6.75 14.07
CA LEU A 178 -1.47 -5.40 14.49
C LEU A 178 -2.93 -5.42 14.98
N SER A 179 -3.30 -4.51 15.89
CA SER A 179 -4.70 -4.32 16.29
C SER A 179 -5.34 -3.20 15.49
N PHE A 180 -6.55 -3.46 14.99
CA PHE A 180 -7.44 -2.50 14.32
C PHE A 180 -8.81 -2.43 15.00
N ASP A 181 -8.89 -2.85 16.27
CA ASP A 181 -10.17 -3.09 16.96
C ASP A 181 -11.06 -1.83 16.98
N GLU A 182 -10.46 -0.66 17.21
CA GLU A 182 -11.12 0.65 17.22
C GLU A 182 -11.75 1.04 15.87
N LEU A 183 -11.36 0.36 14.78
CA LEU A 183 -11.86 0.63 13.43
C LEU A 183 -12.93 -0.37 12.97
N THR A 184 -13.16 -1.44 13.73
CA THR A 184 -14.02 -2.56 13.33
C THR A 184 -15.47 -2.16 13.05
N GLU A 185 -16.01 -1.19 13.78
CA GLU A 185 -17.39 -0.71 13.56
C GLU A 185 -17.58 0.01 12.22
N PHE A 186 -16.47 0.43 11.59
CA PHE A 186 -16.44 1.15 10.32
C PHE A 186 -16.02 0.26 9.14
N ASP A 187 -15.75 -1.02 9.39
CA ASP A 187 -15.30 -1.97 8.37
C ASP A 187 -16.36 -2.12 7.27
N THR A 188 -15.94 -1.93 6.02
CA THR A 188 -16.79 -2.13 4.85
C THR A 188 -16.90 -3.58 4.44
N PHE A 189 -16.12 -4.49 5.05
CA PHE A 189 -16.15 -5.90 4.73
C PHE A 189 -17.49 -6.54 5.15
N ASP A 190 -18.32 -6.84 4.16
CA ASP A 190 -19.60 -7.50 4.35
C ASP A 190 -19.41 -9.03 4.49
N ASN A 191 -19.51 -9.53 5.72
CA ASN A 191 -19.44 -10.96 6.05
C ASN A 191 -20.60 -11.80 5.46
N THR A 192 -21.65 -11.18 4.90
CA THR A 192 -22.78 -11.90 4.29
C THR A 192 -22.55 -12.29 2.83
N ARG A 193 -21.53 -11.71 2.17
CA ARG A 193 -21.14 -12.07 0.79
C ARG A 193 -20.11 -13.20 0.82
N GLU A 194 -20.08 -14.01 -0.24
CA GLU A 194 -19.24 -15.21 -0.38
C GLU A 194 -17.79 -14.97 0.12
N THR A 195 -17.48 -15.55 1.29
CA THR A 195 -16.13 -15.52 1.86
C THR A 195 -15.40 -16.81 1.50
N LEU A 196 -14.11 -16.73 1.24
CA LEU A 196 -13.27 -17.93 1.10
C LEU A 196 -13.19 -18.63 2.47
N GLY A 197 -14.03 -19.66 2.66
CA GLY A 197 -14.02 -20.53 3.84
C GLY A 197 -14.47 -19.87 5.16
N GLY A 198 -15.30 -18.81 5.12
CA GLY A 198 -15.78 -18.14 6.35
C GLY A 198 -14.76 -17.21 7.01
N ARG A 199 -13.63 -16.92 6.36
CA ARG A 199 -12.47 -16.23 6.98
C ARG A 199 -12.40 -14.73 6.74
N GLY A 200 -13.50 -14.08 6.33
CA GLY A 200 -13.49 -12.64 6.06
C GLY A 200 -12.51 -12.24 4.95
N VAL A 201 -12.46 -13.02 3.87
CA VAL A 201 -11.57 -12.79 2.70
C VAL A 201 -12.40 -12.91 1.42
N ARG A 202 -12.27 -11.93 0.53
CA ARG A 202 -12.88 -11.88 -0.80
C ARG A 202 -11.83 -11.52 -1.85
N GLU A 203 -11.62 -12.39 -2.84
CA GLU A 203 -10.72 -12.08 -3.97
C GLU A 203 -11.37 -11.04 -4.89
N ILE A 204 -10.64 -9.98 -5.20
CA ILE A 204 -11.06 -8.94 -6.14
C ILE A 204 -10.52 -9.29 -7.51
N ARG A 205 -11.42 -9.62 -8.43
CA ARG A 205 -11.08 -9.95 -9.82
C ARG A 205 -11.40 -8.83 -10.79
N ARG A 206 -12.34 -7.95 -10.44
CA ARG A 206 -12.74 -6.79 -11.25
C ARG A 206 -12.74 -5.53 -10.41
N ARG A 207 -12.59 -4.38 -11.07
CA ARG A 207 -12.60 -3.05 -10.42
C ARG A 207 -13.89 -2.81 -9.62
N GLU A 208 -15.02 -3.22 -10.16
CA GLU A 208 -16.35 -3.09 -9.52
C GLU A 208 -16.49 -3.87 -8.20
N ASP A 209 -15.56 -4.79 -7.89
CA ASP A 209 -15.57 -5.58 -6.66
C ASP A 209 -14.73 -4.94 -5.52
N ILE A 210 -14.13 -3.77 -5.75
CA ILE A 210 -13.21 -3.09 -4.82
C ILE A 210 -13.90 -2.55 -3.56
N LEU A 211 -15.20 -2.25 -3.61
CA LEU A 211 -16.01 -1.79 -2.46
C LEU A 211 -17.28 -2.67 -2.33
#